data_AF-A0AAE2Y3A6-F1
#
_entry.id   AF-A0AAE2Y3A6-F1
#
_cell.length_a   1.000
_cell.length_b   1.000
_cell.length_c   1.000
_cell.angle_alpha   90.00
_cell.angle_beta   90.00
_cell.angle_gamma   90.00
#
_symmetry.space_group_name_H-M   'P 1'
#
loop_
_entity.id
_entity.type
_entity.pdbx_description
1 polymer ?
#
loop_
_entity_poly.entity_id
_entity_poly.type
_entity_poly.pdbx_seq_one_letter_code
_entity_poly.pdbx_strand_id
1 'polypeptide(L)'
;MIVKVYMSKKDEIYEKKSLEYVSKKFSKSVESILEKMESLAKSKDIKGIFQYFSREIDRKAYYLLSQEWMKQEAALVEKIGFIFKLPGLKKDEERYTIYVLMAYSKGFVIAPSSVHHPGDLERIIILSYPSQKGKRAYYSFNTAAHGYPALFKDYLGVYDSLEEALENYSFYFKPGDHAVGLIKNKELKAYSELKKTIYSFLSKSKTLTNLYQMAKNFFKKAGAEEEAREPYTFYLIKPQEFKDNLDIDFEGYLERVIHLDSILTKHKRESKDSEQKRLISKLEKILWRTPIEKVPDELRILYKRADSTKLFGSEVLQKMREIQLYVNEILKKVSDLRKDSFYDPEEYLQRRGIQNFSELSLGCKLDIPLGLEMLLKKPLYDWGYPEKSPPVSKAGRVFFSVADVFYRAFQKIAIGMSK
;
A
#
# COMPACT_ATOMS: atom_id res chain seq x y z
N MET A 1 -13.05 0.78 -9.15
CA MET A 1 -13.09 2.23 -9.55
C MET A 1 -11.81 2.58 -10.28
N ILE A 2 -11.88 3.26 -11.43
CA ILE A 2 -10.69 3.67 -12.18
C ILE A 2 -10.25 5.08 -11.74
N VAL A 3 -8.97 5.26 -11.44
CA VAL A 3 -8.39 6.55 -11.05
C VAL A 3 -7.15 6.89 -11.87
N LYS A 4 -6.80 8.17 -11.92
CA LYS A 4 -5.64 8.69 -12.67
C LYS A 4 -4.37 8.69 -11.82
N VAL A 5 -3.23 8.39 -12.45
CA VAL A 5 -1.87 8.42 -11.89
C VAL A 5 -1.01 9.28 -12.76
N TYR A 6 -0.31 10.20 -12.13
CA TYR A 6 0.82 10.89 -12.72
C TYR A 6 2.10 10.07 -12.50
N MET A 7 2.75 9.69 -13.60
CA MET A 7 4.07 9.03 -13.61
C MET A 7 5.07 9.84 -14.42
N SER A 8 6.32 9.84 -13.97
CA SER A 8 7.41 10.52 -14.66
C SER A 8 8.02 9.62 -15.75
N LYS A 9 8.63 10.21 -16.78
CA LYS A 9 9.38 9.46 -17.82
C LYS A 9 10.54 8.62 -17.26
N LYS A 10 11.11 9.03 -16.12
CA LYS A 10 12.15 8.27 -15.41
C LYS A 10 11.61 6.89 -14.98
N ASP A 11 10.34 6.84 -14.59
CA ASP A 11 9.68 5.61 -14.20
C ASP A 11 9.58 4.64 -15.39
N GLU A 12 9.29 5.12 -16.61
CA GLU A 12 9.31 4.29 -17.84
C GLU A 12 10.72 3.73 -18.15
N ILE A 13 11.77 4.52 -17.98
CA ILE A 13 13.15 4.04 -18.19
C ILE A 13 13.47 2.95 -17.17
N TYR A 14 13.03 3.10 -15.92
CA TYR A 14 13.12 2.04 -14.94
C TYR A 14 12.27 0.83 -15.33
N GLU A 15 11.06 1.00 -15.85
CA GLU A 15 10.20 -0.08 -16.34
C GLU A 15 10.89 -0.89 -17.45
N LYS A 16 11.48 -0.23 -18.44
CA LYS A 16 12.24 -0.88 -19.53
C LYS A 16 13.49 -1.62 -19.03
N LYS A 17 14.22 -1.04 -18.09
CA LYS A 17 15.37 -1.73 -17.46
C LYS A 17 14.94 -2.90 -16.58
N SER A 18 13.76 -2.81 -15.99
CA SER A 18 13.17 -3.87 -15.17
C SER A 18 12.80 -5.07 -16.03
N LEU A 19 12.21 -4.83 -17.20
CA LEU A 19 11.94 -5.84 -18.24
C LEU A 19 13.17 -6.68 -18.57
N GLU A 20 14.28 -6.03 -18.91
CA GLU A 20 15.53 -6.69 -19.26
C GLU A 20 16.11 -7.49 -18.08
N TYR A 21 16.04 -6.93 -16.87
CA TYR A 21 16.51 -7.59 -15.65
C TYR A 21 15.77 -8.88 -15.36
N VAL A 22 14.44 -8.82 -15.45
CA VAL A 22 13.56 -9.93 -15.11
C VAL A 22 13.73 -11.04 -16.10
N SER A 23 13.75 -10.72 -17.40
CA SER A 23 14.01 -11.70 -18.46
C SER A 23 15.32 -12.44 -18.17
N LYS A 24 16.38 -11.71 -17.80
CA LYS A 24 17.68 -12.30 -17.42
C LYS A 24 17.62 -13.11 -16.11
N LYS A 25 16.87 -12.67 -15.10
CA LYS A 25 16.71 -13.38 -13.82
C LYS A 25 15.84 -14.61 -13.95
N PHE A 26 14.82 -14.58 -14.80
CA PHE A 26 14.02 -15.73 -15.20
C PHE A 26 14.93 -16.79 -15.81
N SER A 27 15.72 -16.45 -16.84
CA SER A 27 16.62 -17.42 -17.48
C SER A 27 17.55 -18.08 -16.47
N LYS A 28 18.18 -17.28 -15.60
CA LYS A 28 19.03 -17.79 -14.52
C LYS A 28 18.28 -18.63 -13.49
N SER A 29 17.03 -18.29 -13.20
CA SER A 29 16.21 -19.02 -12.23
C SER A 29 15.78 -20.37 -12.78
N VAL A 30 15.40 -20.43 -14.06
CA VAL A 30 15.11 -21.66 -14.80
C VAL A 30 16.35 -22.54 -14.86
N GLU A 31 17.49 -22.01 -15.30
CA GLU A 31 18.77 -22.74 -15.32
C GLU A 31 19.09 -23.34 -13.95
N SER A 32 19.03 -22.52 -12.89
CA SER A 32 19.29 -22.98 -11.52
C SER A 32 18.28 -24.02 -11.02
N ILE A 33 17.00 -23.93 -11.42
CA ILE A 33 16.00 -24.95 -11.09
C ILE A 33 16.33 -26.26 -11.81
N LEU A 34 16.62 -26.20 -13.12
CA LEU A 34 16.94 -27.36 -13.93
C LEU A 34 18.20 -28.07 -13.44
N GLU A 35 19.28 -27.33 -13.18
CA GLU A 35 20.54 -27.87 -12.63
C GLU A 35 20.32 -28.56 -11.28
N LYS A 36 19.54 -27.93 -10.38
CA LYS A 36 19.29 -28.49 -9.05
C LYS A 36 18.39 -29.71 -9.13
N MET A 37 17.38 -29.69 -9.98
CA MET A 37 16.51 -30.82 -10.26
C MET A 37 17.28 -32.00 -10.84
N GLU A 38 18.16 -31.74 -11.80
CA GLU A 38 19.01 -32.75 -12.41
C GLU A 38 19.97 -33.37 -11.38
N SER A 39 20.58 -32.55 -10.52
CA SER A 39 21.43 -33.01 -9.42
C SER A 39 20.67 -33.90 -8.43
N LEU A 40 19.47 -33.50 -8.01
CA LEU A 40 18.64 -34.25 -7.07
C LEU A 40 18.10 -35.56 -7.69
N ALA A 41 17.77 -35.53 -8.97
CA ALA A 41 17.36 -36.72 -9.72
C ALA A 41 18.51 -37.72 -9.87
N LYS A 42 19.72 -37.24 -10.20
CA LYS A 42 20.95 -38.06 -10.24
C LYS A 42 21.26 -38.70 -8.89
N SER A 43 21.03 -38.00 -7.78
CA SER A 43 21.22 -38.54 -6.43
C SER A 43 20.04 -39.37 -5.91
N LYS A 44 18.96 -39.54 -6.70
CA LYS A 44 17.71 -40.22 -6.30
C LYS A 44 17.12 -39.68 -4.99
N ASP A 45 17.33 -38.40 -4.68
CA ASP A 45 16.86 -37.76 -3.45
C ASP A 45 15.42 -37.26 -3.60
N ILE A 46 14.47 -38.18 -3.52
CA ILE A 46 13.03 -37.89 -3.67
C ILE A 46 12.57 -36.87 -2.61
N LYS A 47 13.06 -36.97 -1.38
CA LYS A 47 12.69 -36.05 -0.29
C LYS A 47 13.25 -34.64 -0.54
N GLY A 48 14.49 -34.54 -1.03
CA GLY A 48 15.10 -33.29 -1.45
C GLY A 48 14.36 -32.62 -2.62
N ILE A 49 13.86 -33.40 -3.58
CA ILE A 49 12.99 -32.90 -4.66
C ILE A 49 11.72 -32.27 -4.08
N PHE A 50 10.98 -32.98 -3.21
CA PHE A 50 9.76 -32.44 -2.59
C PHE A 50 10.04 -31.19 -1.73
N GLN A 51 11.15 -31.17 -0.99
CA GLN A 51 11.56 -30.00 -0.22
C GLN A 51 11.98 -28.82 -1.09
N TYR A 52 12.59 -29.08 -2.25
CA TYR A 52 12.97 -28.05 -3.21
C TYR A 52 11.75 -27.44 -3.90
N PHE A 53 10.80 -28.28 -4.33
CA PHE A 53 9.51 -27.83 -4.88
C PHE A 53 8.74 -26.94 -3.88
N SER A 54 8.57 -27.40 -2.64
CA SER A 54 7.80 -26.67 -1.60
C SER A 54 8.46 -25.40 -1.06
N ARG A 55 9.73 -25.10 -1.39
CA ARG A 55 10.44 -23.92 -0.85
C ARG A 55 11.01 -22.99 -1.91
N GLU A 56 11.58 -23.53 -2.96
CA GLU A 56 12.37 -22.76 -3.93
C GLU A 56 11.62 -22.53 -5.24
N ILE A 57 10.79 -23.49 -5.67
CA ILE A 57 9.88 -23.25 -6.80
C ILE A 57 8.80 -22.25 -6.40
N ASP A 58 8.27 -22.30 -5.17
CA ASP A 58 7.35 -21.27 -4.65
C ASP A 58 7.94 -19.85 -4.69
N ARG A 59 9.25 -19.72 -4.46
CA ARG A 59 9.98 -18.44 -4.53
C ARG A 59 10.28 -17.99 -5.96
N LYS A 60 10.46 -18.94 -6.89
CA LYS A 60 10.93 -18.67 -8.26
C LYS A 60 9.83 -18.72 -9.33
N ALA A 61 8.73 -19.42 -9.08
CA ALA A 61 7.57 -19.53 -9.97
C ALA A 61 6.93 -18.18 -10.26
N TYR A 62 7.09 -17.22 -9.35
CA TYR A 62 6.80 -15.81 -9.61
C TYR A 62 7.51 -15.28 -10.86
N TYR A 63 8.80 -15.58 -11.07
CA TYR A 63 9.50 -15.18 -12.30
C TYR A 63 8.98 -15.93 -13.53
N LEU A 64 8.53 -17.20 -13.36
CA LEU A 64 8.01 -18.02 -14.46
C LEU A 64 6.68 -17.47 -15.00
N LEU A 65 5.73 -17.20 -14.10
CA LEU A 65 4.43 -16.62 -14.45
C LEU A 65 4.59 -15.20 -15.01
N SER A 66 5.51 -14.42 -14.43
CA SER A 66 5.76 -13.05 -14.90
C SER A 66 6.27 -13.00 -16.35
N GLN A 67 7.11 -13.96 -16.78
CA GLN A 67 7.69 -13.91 -18.12
C GLN A 67 6.67 -14.22 -19.24
N GLU A 68 5.77 -15.19 -19.04
CA GLU A 68 4.74 -15.50 -20.04
C GLU A 68 3.74 -14.34 -20.19
N TRP A 69 3.45 -13.60 -19.12
CA TRP A 69 2.57 -12.43 -19.20
C TRP A 69 3.25 -11.20 -19.79
N MET A 70 4.56 -11.04 -19.57
CA MET A 70 5.35 -10.00 -20.25
C MET A 70 5.31 -10.10 -21.78
N LYS A 71 4.99 -11.28 -22.32
CA LYS A 71 4.81 -11.46 -23.76
C LYS A 71 3.42 -11.02 -24.25
N GLN A 72 2.44 -10.89 -23.36
CA GLN A 72 1.04 -10.65 -23.70
C GLN A 72 0.59 -9.19 -23.55
N GLU A 73 1.17 -8.41 -22.62
CA GLU A 73 0.75 -7.02 -22.34
C GLU A 73 1.92 -6.02 -22.39
N ALA A 74 1.66 -4.81 -22.90
CA ALA A 74 2.65 -3.76 -23.12
C ALA A 74 3.01 -2.92 -21.87
N ALA A 75 2.34 -3.11 -20.73
CA ALA A 75 2.55 -2.32 -19.52
C ALA A 75 2.95 -3.22 -18.34
N LEU A 76 4.19 -3.10 -17.87
CA LEU A 76 4.77 -3.99 -16.85
C LEU A 76 4.32 -3.70 -15.41
N VAL A 77 3.80 -2.50 -15.14
CA VAL A 77 3.53 -2.03 -13.78
C VAL A 77 2.09 -1.54 -13.72
N GLU A 78 1.17 -2.46 -14.00
CA GLU A 78 -0.18 -2.27 -13.54
C GLU A 78 -0.18 -2.11 -12.02
N LYS A 79 -1.03 -1.22 -11.54
CA LYS A 79 -1.16 -0.95 -10.11
C LYS A 79 -2.54 -1.44 -9.71
N ILE A 80 -2.61 -2.20 -8.63
CA ILE A 80 -3.90 -2.46 -7.99
C ILE A 80 -3.94 -1.61 -6.75
N GLY A 81 -5.02 -0.84 -6.61
CA GLY A 81 -5.30 -0.21 -5.35
C GLY A 81 -6.39 -0.95 -4.60
N PHE A 82 -6.31 -0.87 -3.28
CA PHE A 82 -7.26 -1.44 -2.36
C PHE A 82 -7.81 -0.30 -1.51
N ILE A 83 -9.11 -0.06 -1.57
CA ILE A 83 -9.78 0.89 -0.69
C ILE A 83 -10.34 0.12 0.49
N PHE A 84 -9.90 0.49 1.69
CA PHE A 84 -10.50 0.03 2.93
C PHE A 84 -11.32 1.15 3.52
N LYS A 85 -12.56 0.86 3.88
CA LYS A 85 -13.34 1.72 4.76
C LYS A 85 -13.01 1.30 6.19
N LEU A 86 -12.48 2.25 6.95
CA LEU A 86 -12.06 2.07 8.32
C LEU A 86 -13.04 2.87 9.22
N PRO A 87 -13.46 2.34 10.37
CA PRO A 87 -14.25 3.15 11.29
C PRO A 87 -13.40 4.33 11.84
N GLY A 88 -14.02 5.50 11.98
CA GLY A 88 -13.35 6.69 12.51
C GLY A 88 -13.00 6.55 13.99
N LEU A 89 -11.99 7.30 14.45
CA LEU A 89 -11.67 7.39 15.89
C LEU A 89 -12.51 8.46 16.61
N LYS A 90 -13.30 9.23 15.86
CA LYS A 90 -14.18 10.29 16.34
C LYS A 90 -15.59 10.02 15.87
N LYS A 91 -16.56 10.55 16.62
CA LYS A 91 -17.97 10.50 16.22
C LYS A 91 -18.14 11.13 14.83
N ASP A 92 -18.91 10.45 13.98
CA ASP A 92 -19.26 10.85 12.62
C ASP A 92 -18.09 10.99 11.62
N GLU A 93 -16.85 10.70 12.04
CA GLU A 93 -15.69 10.57 11.15
C GLU A 93 -15.79 9.25 10.38
N GLU A 94 -15.70 9.29 9.05
CA GLU A 94 -15.35 8.09 8.29
C GLU A 94 -13.90 8.19 7.87
N ARG A 95 -13.28 7.02 7.76
CA ARG A 95 -11.89 6.91 7.36
C ARG A 95 -11.79 5.94 6.21
N TYR A 96 -10.96 6.28 5.25
CA TYR A 96 -10.62 5.43 4.14
C TYR A 96 -9.12 5.32 4.06
N THR A 97 -8.61 4.14 3.76
CA THR A 97 -7.22 4.00 3.34
C THR A 97 -7.19 3.42 1.96
N ILE A 98 -6.51 4.12 1.06
CA ILE A 98 -6.23 3.64 -0.28
C ILE A 98 -4.81 3.13 -0.26
N TYR A 99 -4.67 1.81 -0.24
CA TYR A 99 -3.39 1.18 -0.49
C TYR A 99 -3.17 1.06 -1.98
N VAL A 100 -1.97 1.34 -2.45
CA VAL A 100 -1.58 1.04 -3.81
C VAL A 100 -0.47 0.02 -3.77
N LEU A 101 -0.77 -1.18 -4.25
CA LEU A 101 0.23 -2.15 -4.59
C LEU A 101 0.67 -1.85 -6.02
N MET A 102 1.96 -1.52 -6.16
CA MET A 102 2.61 -1.67 -7.45
C MET A 102 2.80 -3.15 -7.69
N ALA A 103 2.00 -3.76 -8.57
CA ALA A 103 2.29 -5.10 -9.05
C ALA A 103 3.72 -5.10 -9.63
N TYR A 104 4.48 -6.18 -9.45
CA TYR A 104 5.82 -6.36 -10.04
C TYR A 104 6.95 -5.46 -9.58
N SER A 105 7.28 -5.52 -8.30
CA SER A 105 8.05 -4.43 -7.73
C SER A 105 9.13 -4.96 -6.77
N LYS A 106 8.85 -6.02 -5.99
CA LYS A 106 9.85 -6.63 -5.09
C LYS A 106 10.98 -7.43 -5.77
N GLY A 107 10.99 -7.58 -7.09
CA GLY A 107 12.04 -8.34 -7.80
C GLY A 107 12.44 -7.82 -9.18
N PHE A 108 11.85 -6.71 -9.62
CA PHE A 108 11.84 -6.34 -11.03
C PHE A 108 12.61 -5.05 -11.28
N VAL A 109 12.65 -4.12 -10.32
CA VAL A 109 13.27 -2.81 -10.55
C VAL A 109 14.79 -2.85 -10.33
N ILE A 110 15.56 -2.63 -11.40
CA ILE A 110 16.98 -2.19 -11.30
C ILE A 110 16.97 -0.74 -10.77
N ALA A 111 16.63 -0.65 -9.51
CA ALA A 111 17.00 0.41 -8.63
C ALA A 111 18.42 0.06 -8.14
N PRO A 112 19.43 0.95 -8.20
CA PRO A 112 20.62 0.75 -7.36
C PRO A 112 20.17 0.48 -5.92
N SER A 113 20.97 -0.18 -5.08
CA SER A 113 20.60 -0.49 -3.69
C SER A 113 20.18 0.73 -2.84
N SER A 114 20.34 1.94 -3.38
CA SER A 114 19.88 3.23 -2.85
C SER A 114 18.50 3.70 -3.35
N VAL A 115 17.90 3.05 -4.35
CA VAL A 115 16.54 3.32 -4.82
C VAL A 115 15.62 2.28 -4.18
N HIS A 116 14.84 2.81 -3.26
CA HIS A 116 13.93 2.12 -2.38
C HIS A 116 12.88 1.27 -3.12
N HIS A 117 12.55 0.11 -2.54
CA HIS A 117 11.89 -1.04 -3.18
C HIS A 117 10.46 -0.72 -3.66
N PRO A 118 10.22 -0.69 -4.98
CA PRO A 118 8.86 -0.73 -5.48
C PRO A 118 8.22 -2.01 -4.91
N GLY A 119 6.98 -1.96 -4.41
CA GLY A 119 6.32 -3.14 -3.81
C GLY A 119 6.09 -3.05 -2.33
N ASP A 120 6.47 -1.93 -1.75
CA ASP A 120 5.85 -1.51 -0.53
C ASP A 120 4.42 -1.05 -0.82
N LEU A 121 3.51 -1.51 0.05
CA LEU A 121 2.13 -1.07 0.08
C LEU A 121 2.11 0.38 0.53
N GLU A 122 2.17 1.27 -0.46
CA GLU A 122 2.03 2.70 -0.28
C GLU A 122 0.57 3.02 0.01
N ARG A 123 0.33 4.09 0.78
CA ARG A 123 -1.05 4.42 1.16
C ARG A 123 -1.34 5.89 1.21
N ILE A 124 -2.62 6.22 1.02
CA ILE A 124 -3.20 7.52 1.34
C ILE A 124 -4.30 7.28 2.35
N ILE A 125 -4.32 8.06 3.44
CA ILE A 125 -5.40 8.02 4.41
C ILE A 125 -6.32 9.20 4.11
N ILE A 126 -7.61 8.94 3.93
CA ILE A 126 -8.62 9.96 3.68
C ILE A 126 -9.60 9.96 4.85
N LEU A 127 -9.86 11.14 5.39
CA LEU A 127 -10.85 11.38 6.42
C LEU A 127 -12.01 12.15 5.83
N SER A 128 -13.23 11.74 6.16
CA SER A 128 -14.44 12.48 5.82
C SER A 128 -15.20 12.86 7.08
N TYR A 129 -15.77 14.07 7.08
CA TYR A 129 -16.62 14.58 8.16
C TYR A 129 -17.94 15.08 7.59
N PRO A 130 -19.06 15.03 8.34
CA PRO A 130 -20.31 15.61 7.90
C PRO A 130 -20.16 17.10 7.56
N SER A 131 -20.82 17.53 6.50
CA SER A 131 -20.87 18.92 6.04
C SER A 131 -22.31 19.34 5.75
N GLN A 132 -22.50 20.54 5.19
CA GLN A 132 -23.82 21.07 4.86
C GLN A 132 -24.50 20.22 3.78
N LYS A 133 -25.84 20.18 3.83
CA LYS A 133 -26.71 19.57 2.79
C LYS A 133 -26.45 18.08 2.55
N GLY A 134 -26.11 17.32 3.59
CA GLY A 134 -25.88 15.86 3.49
C GLY A 134 -24.55 15.47 2.83
N LYS A 135 -23.72 16.45 2.46
CA LYS A 135 -22.40 16.21 1.88
C LYS A 135 -21.35 15.95 2.96
N ARG A 136 -20.16 15.52 2.55
CA ARG A 136 -19.02 15.29 3.45
C ARG A 136 -17.80 16.10 3.03
N ALA A 137 -17.09 16.64 4.01
CA ALA A 137 -15.82 17.33 3.81
C ALA A 137 -14.67 16.33 3.87
N TYR A 138 -13.88 16.23 2.81
CA TYR A 138 -12.82 15.25 2.65
C TYR A 138 -11.43 15.86 2.85
N TYR A 139 -10.55 15.11 3.50
CA TYR A 139 -9.18 15.48 3.81
C TYR A 139 -8.24 14.29 3.58
N SER A 140 -7.09 14.49 2.95
CA SER A 140 -6.10 13.43 2.78
C SER A 140 -4.84 13.66 3.59
N PHE A 141 -4.30 12.60 4.17
CA PHE A 141 -2.90 12.48 4.54
C PHE A 141 -2.16 11.78 3.41
N ASN A 142 -1.41 12.56 2.64
CA ASN A 142 -0.40 12.02 1.76
C ASN A 142 0.73 11.38 2.59
N THR A 143 1.48 10.43 2.04
CA THR A 143 2.66 9.90 2.73
C THR A 143 3.94 10.64 2.34
N ALA A 144 4.94 10.51 3.20
CA ALA A 144 6.31 11.01 3.05
C ALA A 144 7.27 9.91 3.52
N ALA A 145 8.44 9.81 2.88
CA ALA A 145 9.60 9.02 3.30
C ALA A 145 9.34 7.72 4.04
N HIS A 146 9.41 6.57 3.38
CA HIS A 146 9.10 5.26 3.98
C HIS A 146 7.64 5.13 4.44
N GLY A 147 6.72 5.83 3.77
CA GLY A 147 5.28 5.67 3.96
C GLY A 147 4.70 6.33 5.22
N TYR A 148 5.42 7.23 5.90
CA TYR A 148 4.86 7.95 7.05
C TYR A 148 3.74 8.91 6.60
N PRO A 149 2.53 8.84 7.20
CA PRO A 149 1.47 9.79 6.88
C PRO A 149 1.86 11.22 7.27
N ALA A 150 1.72 12.18 6.37
CA ALA A 150 2.03 13.58 6.65
C ALA A 150 1.27 14.08 7.91
N LEU A 151 1.86 15.00 8.66
CA LEU A 151 1.19 15.67 9.78
C LEU A 151 0.01 16.53 9.31
N PHE A 152 0.19 17.21 8.18
CA PHE A 152 -0.77 18.15 7.64
C PHE A 152 -1.76 17.43 6.72
N LYS A 153 -3.03 17.78 6.88
CA LYS A 153 -4.13 17.29 6.04
C LYS A 153 -4.27 18.20 4.83
N ASP A 154 -4.32 17.63 3.65
CA ASP A 154 -4.70 18.34 2.43
C ASP A 154 -6.23 18.31 2.29
N TYR A 155 -6.85 19.47 2.08
CA TYR A 155 -8.29 19.56 1.88
C TYR A 155 -8.66 19.15 0.45
N LEU A 156 -9.56 18.16 0.34
CA LEU A 156 -10.01 17.64 -0.95
C LEU A 156 -11.25 18.37 -1.48
N GLY A 157 -12.11 18.86 -0.60
CA GLY A 157 -13.37 19.51 -0.95
C GLY A 157 -14.56 18.98 -0.16
N VAL A 158 -15.77 19.43 -0.54
CA VAL A 158 -17.04 18.89 -0.04
C VAL A 158 -17.74 18.16 -1.19
N TYR A 159 -18.02 16.88 -1.01
CA TYR A 159 -18.58 16.00 -2.03
C TYR A 159 -19.61 15.04 -1.43
N ASP A 160 -20.38 14.38 -2.29
CA ASP A 160 -21.38 13.39 -1.89
C ASP A 160 -20.74 12.03 -1.60
N SER A 161 -19.60 11.74 -2.23
CA SER A 161 -18.87 10.47 -2.09
C SER A 161 -17.35 10.62 -2.17
N LEU A 162 -16.63 9.56 -1.78
CA LEU A 162 -15.18 9.49 -1.94
C LEU A 162 -14.81 9.47 -3.43
N GLU A 163 -15.62 8.81 -4.24
CA GLU A 163 -15.44 8.70 -5.69
C GLU A 163 -15.45 10.08 -6.35
N GLU A 164 -16.47 10.89 -6.09
CA GLU A 164 -16.57 12.26 -6.59
C GLU A 164 -15.38 13.12 -6.11
N ALA A 165 -14.94 12.92 -4.86
CA ALA A 165 -13.77 13.60 -4.33
C ALA A 165 -12.48 13.25 -5.10
N LEU A 166 -12.32 12.01 -5.55
CA LEU A 166 -11.12 11.53 -6.24
C LEU A 166 -11.09 11.84 -7.74
N GLU A 167 -12.24 12.07 -8.39
CA GLU A 167 -12.31 12.44 -9.83
C GLU A 167 -11.50 13.69 -10.18
N ASN A 168 -11.40 14.62 -9.23
CA ASN A 168 -10.68 15.89 -9.39
C ASN A 168 -9.19 15.80 -9.08
N TYR A 169 -8.70 14.61 -8.71
CA TYR A 169 -7.34 14.37 -8.29
C TYR A 169 -6.67 13.29 -9.13
N SER A 170 -5.34 13.31 -9.13
CA SER A 170 -4.50 12.24 -9.63
C SER A 170 -3.60 11.76 -8.50
N PHE A 171 -3.35 10.47 -8.45
CA PHE A 171 -2.31 9.89 -7.60
C PHE A 171 -0.95 10.24 -8.19
N TYR A 172 0.04 10.46 -7.35
CA TYR A 172 1.42 10.56 -7.79
C TYR A 172 2.31 9.79 -6.82
N PHE A 173 3.33 9.14 -7.37
CA PHE A 173 4.33 8.40 -6.62
C PHE A 173 5.59 9.26 -6.54
N LYS A 174 6.25 9.28 -5.38
CA LYS A 174 7.57 9.91 -5.23
C LYS A 174 8.65 8.84 -5.42
N PRO A 175 9.40 8.87 -6.53
CA PRO A 175 10.43 7.88 -6.79
C PRO A 175 11.49 7.88 -5.68
N GLY A 176 11.78 6.71 -5.13
CA GLY A 176 12.81 6.51 -4.10
C GLY A 176 12.39 6.88 -2.68
N ASP A 177 11.17 7.33 -2.43
CA ASP A 177 10.76 7.79 -1.08
C ASP A 177 9.64 6.97 -0.45
N HIS A 178 9.16 5.90 -1.10
CA HIS A 178 8.01 5.11 -0.62
C HIS A 178 6.86 6.01 -0.18
N ALA A 179 6.43 6.88 -1.09
CA ALA A 179 5.45 7.90 -0.77
C ALA A 179 4.50 8.09 -1.95
N VAL A 180 3.22 8.18 -1.61
CA VAL A 180 2.13 8.39 -2.54
C VAL A 180 1.28 9.56 -2.05
N GLY A 181 0.77 10.33 -2.99
CA GLY A 181 -0.10 11.44 -2.65
C GLY A 181 -1.12 11.74 -3.72
N LEU A 182 -2.04 12.64 -3.39
CA LEU A 182 -3.00 13.22 -4.31
C LEU A 182 -2.53 14.62 -4.74
N ILE A 183 -2.69 14.91 -6.03
CA ILE A 183 -2.51 16.25 -6.61
C ILE A 183 -3.76 16.62 -7.41
N LYS A 184 -4.19 17.89 -7.35
CA LYS A 184 -5.37 18.34 -8.11
C LYS A 184 -5.07 18.30 -9.60
N ASN A 185 -6.02 17.81 -10.38
CA ASN A 185 -5.92 17.79 -11.85
C ASN A 185 -5.75 19.20 -12.43
N LYS A 186 -6.38 20.22 -11.81
CA LYS A 186 -6.20 21.62 -12.20
C LYS A 186 -4.79 22.15 -11.90
N GLU A 187 -4.17 21.72 -10.81
CA GLU A 187 -2.79 22.11 -10.48
C GLU A 187 -1.81 21.54 -11.50
N LEU A 188 -1.96 20.27 -11.89
CA LEU A 188 -1.18 19.66 -12.97
C LEU A 188 -1.28 20.45 -14.29
N LYS A 189 -2.49 20.87 -14.67
CA LYS A 189 -2.70 21.72 -15.85
C LYS A 189 -2.04 23.08 -15.71
N ALA A 190 -2.24 23.76 -14.58
CA ALA A 190 -1.64 25.08 -14.31
C ALA A 190 -0.10 25.03 -14.32
N TYR A 191 0.51 23.97 -13.79
CA TYR A 191 1.95 23.74 -13.92
C TYR A 191 2.39 23.63 -15.37
N SER A 192 1.65 22.88 -16.20
CA SER A 192 1.96 22.74 -17.63
C SER A 192 1.87 24.08 -18.39
N GLU A 193 0.94 24.96 -18.00
CA GLU A 193 0.74 26.28 -18.61
C GLU A 193 1.77 27.32 -18.14
N LEU A 194 2.05 27.35 -16.83
CA LEU A 194 3.11 28.18 -16.25
C LEU A 194 4.47 27.79 -16.85
N LYS A 195 4.72 26.50 -17.02
CA LYS A 195 5.90 25.96 -17.72
C LYS A 195 6.02 26.56 -19.12
N LYS A 196 4.98 26.47 -19.97
CA LYS A 196 4.98 27.06 -21.33
C LYS A 196 5.28 28.57 -21.31
N THR A 197 4.71 29.29 -20.34
CA THR A 197 4.87 30.73 -20.19
C THR A 197 6.30 31.10 -19.81
N ILE A 198 6.86 30.45 -18.79
CA ILE A 198 8.26 30.62 -18.36
C ILE A 198 9.21 30.29 -19.52
N TYR A 199 8.93 29.23 -20.29
CA TYR A 199 9.71 28.90 -21.49
C TYR A 199 9.74 30.03 -22.51
N SER A 200 8.56 30.55 -22.86
CA SER A 200 8.43 31.63 -23.84
C SER A 200 9.13 32.92 -23.40
N PHE A 201 9.27 33.11 -22.09
CA PHE A 201 9.93 34.28 -21.50
C PHE A 201 11.45 34.09 -21.45
N LEU A 202 11.93 32.94 -20.95
CA LEU A 202 13.35 32.64 -20.83
C LEU A 202 14.04 32.51 -22.20
N SER A 203 13.32 32.06 -23.24
CA SER A 203 13.86 31.97 -24.61
C SER A 203 14.09 33.32 -25.29
N LYS A 204 13.59 34.42 -24.73
CA LYS A 204 13.74 35.77 -25.29
C LYS A 204 15.00 36.50 -24.83
N SER A 205 15.73 35.95 -23.84
CA SER A 205 16.93 36.57 -23.29
C SER A 205 18.10 35.60 -23.24
N LYS A 206 19.24 36.00 -23.83
CA LYS A 206 20.49 35.22 -23.87
C LYS A 206 21.03 34.91 -22.47
N THR A 207 20.91 35.86 -21.54
CA THR A 207 21.37 35.75 -20.14
C THR A 207 20.49 34.81 -19.33
N LEU A 208 19.17 34.91 -19.49
CA LEU A 208 18.20 34.01 -18.84
C LEU A 208 18.29 32.59 -19.41
N THR A 209 18.58 32.46 -20.71
CA THR A 209 18.83 31.17 -21.36
C THR A 209 20.04 30.47 -20.73
N ASN A 210 21.13 31.19 -20.44
CA ASN A 210 22.31 30.62 -19.80
C ASN A 210 22.05 30.19 -18.34
N LEU A 211 21.36 31.03 -17.55
CA LEU A 211 20.98 30.70 -16.18
C LEU A 211 20.06 29.47 -16.13
N TYR A 212 19.12 29.41 -17.09
CA TYR A 212 18.25 28.27 -17.30
C TYR A 212 19.02 27.01 -17.70
N GLN A 213 20.00 27.09 -18.62
CA GLN A 213 20.82 25.93 -18.99
C GLN A 213 21.67 25.44 -17.81
N MET A 214 22.18 26.35 -16.97
CA MET A 214 22.89 26.00 -15.75
C MET A 214 21.96 25.27 -14.75
N ALA A 215 20.77 25.82 -14.50
CA ALA A 215 19.75 25.18 -13.66
C ALA A 215 19.32 23.82 -14.26
N LYS A 216 19.06 23.76 -15.56
CA LYS A 216 18.70 22.53 -16.28
C LYS A 216 19.79 21.46 -16.15
N ASN A 217 21.06 21.83 -16.31
CA ASN A 217 22.19 20.90 -16.14
C ASN A 217 22.35 20.45 -14.69
N PHE A 218 22.08 21.33 -13.73
CA PHE A 218 22.05 21.00 -12.31
C PHE A 218 20.91 20.00 -12.00
N PHE A 219 19.68 20.29 -12.44
CA PHE A 219 18.52 19.41 -12.26
C PHE A 219 18.67 18.08 -13.02
N LYS A 220 19.27 18.09 -14.20
CA LYS A 220 19.63 16.87 -14.96
C LYS A 220 20.63 16.01 -14.19
N LYS A 221 21.68 16.62 -13.62
CA LYS A 221 22.63 15.91 -12.75
C LYS A 221 21.99 15.43 -11.44
N ALA A 222 21.00 16.16 -10.93
CA ALA A 222 20.19 15.77 -9.76
C ALA A 222 19.08 14.74 -10.10
N GLY A 223 18.94 14.33 -11.37
CA GLY A 223 18.01 13.29 -11.79
C GLY A 223 16.54 13.72 -11.89
N ALA A 224 16.28 15.01 -12.10
CA ALA A 224 14.97 15.65 -12.22
C ALA A 224 14.60 16.02 -13.68
N GLU A 225 14.78 15.09 -14.63
CA GLU A 225 14.14 15.20 -15.96
C GLU A 225 12.72 14.61 -15.85
N GLU A 226 11.71 15.47 -15.72
CA GLU A 226 10.30 15.10 -15.70
C GLU A 226 9.60 15.62 -16.97
N GLU A 227 9.55 14.80 -18.01
CA GLU A 227 8.56 14.98 -19.07
C GLU A 227 7.20 14.47 -18.56
N ALA A 228 6.22 15.37 -18.50
CA ALA A 228 4.84 15.03 -18.16
C ALA A 228 4.21 14.25 -19.31
N ARG A 229 3.75 13.02 -19.02
CA ARG A 229 2.89 12.23 -19.91
C ARG A 229 1.42 12.33 -19.50
N GLU A 230 0.55 11.81 -20.37
CA GLU A 230 -0.86 11.58 -20.03
C GLU A 230 -0.97 10.66 -18.80
N PRO A 231 -1.93 10.93 -17.90
CA PRO A 231 -2.08 10.16 -16.68
C PRO A 231 -2.46 8.71 -16.99
N TYR A 232 -1.71 7.76 -16.42
CA TYR A 232 -2.06 6.35 -16.42
C TYR A 232 -3.33 6.15 -15.61
N THR A 233 -4.12 5.13 -15.94
CA THR A 233 -5.26 4.74 -15.11
C THR A 233 -4.97 3.44 -14.39
N PHE A 234 -5.44 3.32 -13.15
CA PHE A 234 -5.40 2.04 -12.44
C PHE A 234 -6.67 1.82 -11.63
N TYR A 235 -6.94 0.56 -11.32
CA TYR A 235 -8.17 0.15 -10.66
C TYR A 235 -8.00 0.09 -9.14
N LEU A 236 -8.97 0.68 -8.45
CA LEU A 236 -9.15 0.60 -7.02
C LEU A 236 -10.29 -0.38 -6.70
N ILE A 237 -9.94 -1.48 -6.05
CA ILE A 237 -10.88 -2.46 -5.49
C ILE A 237 -11.56 -1.83 -4.27
N LYS A 238 -12.89 -1.72 -4.32
CA LYS A 238 -13.71 -1.12 -3.26
C LYS A 238 -13.91 -2.08 -2.08
N PRO A 239 -14.25 -1.56 -0.87
CA PRO A 239 -14.50 -2.37 0.30
C PRO A 239 -15.56 -3.47 0.06
N GLN A 240 -16.66 -3.10 -0.59
CA GLN A 240 -17.76 -3.99 -0.91
C GLN A 240 -17.34 -5.14 -1.85
N GLU A 241 -16.38 -4.90 -2.74
CA GLU A 241 -15.89 -5.92 -3.66
C GLU A 241 -15.09 -7.01 -2.92
N PHE A 242 -14.38 -6.70 -1.82
CA PHE A 242 -13.75 -7.77 -1.02
C PHE A 242 -14.80 -8.68 -0.37
N LYS A 243 -15.88 -8.09 0.14
CA LYS A 243 -16.95 -8.83 0.80
C LYS A 243 -17.75 -9.66 -0.20
N ASP A 244 -18.18 -9.07 -1.30
CA ASP A 244 -19.06 -9.74 -2.26
C ASP A 244 -18.32 -10.74 -3.15
N ASN A 245 -17.07 -10.44 -3.51
CA ASN A 245 -16.31 -11.27 -4.45
C ASN A 245 -15.35 -12.25 -3.76
N LEU A 246 -14.77 -11.88 -2.62
CA LEU A 246 -13.76 -12.71 -1.93
C LEU A 246 -14.26 -13.27 -0.60
N ASP A 247 -15.45 -12.89 -0.14
CA ASP A 247 -15.99 -13.24 1.17
C ASP A 247 -15.04 -12.79 2.32
N ILE A 248 -14.37 -11.65 2.17
CA ILE A 248 -13.48 -11.11 3.19
C ILE A 248 -14.04 -9.79 3.72
N ASP A 249 -14.45 -9.79 4.99
CA ASP A 249 -15.06 -8.62 5.64
C ASP A 249 -14.07 -7.93 6.60
N PHE A 250 -13.16 -7.12 6.05
CA PHE A 250 -12.22 -6.34 6.85
C PHE A 250 -12.89 -5.29 7.75
N GLU A 251 -14.04 -4.74 7.33
CA GLU A 251 -14.77 -3.72 8.10
C GLU A 251 -15.25 -4.30 9.43
N GLY A 252 -15.86 -5.49 9.40
CA GLY A 252 -16.34 -6.16 10.61
C GLY A 252 -15.22 -6.54 11.58
N TYR A 253 -14.00 -6.82 11.11
CA TYR A 253 -12.82 -6.99 11.97
C TYR A 253 -12.50 -5.68 12.71
N LEU A 254 -12.41 -4.58 11.97
CA LEU A 254 -12.00 -3.28 12.48
C LEU A 254 -13.02 -2.69 13.45
N GLU A 255 -14.31 -2.87 13.20
CA GLU A 255 -15.38 -2.48 14.11
C GLU A 255 -15.24 -3.15 15.47
N ARG A 256 -14.92 -4.45 15.51
CA ARG A 256 -14.69 -5.19 16.76
C ARG A 256 -13.48 -4.67 17.50
N VAL A 257 -12.40 -4.35 16.79
CA VAL A 257 -11.18 -3.77 17.38
C VAL A 257 -11.47 -2.40 17.99
N ILE A 258 -12.17 -1.51 17.28
CA ILE A 258 -12.50 -0.17 17.77
C ILE A 258 -13.46 -0.23 18.95
N HIS A 259 -14.45 -1.12 18.89
CA HIS A 259 -15.35 -1.35 20.02
C HIS A 259 -14.57 -1.80 21.26
N LEU A 260 -13.69 -2.80 21.14
CA LEU A 260 -12.85 -3.24 22.24
C LEU A 260 -11.94 -2.12 22.75
N ASP A 261 -11.29 -1.36 21.87
CA ASP A 261 -10.44 -0.21 22.26
C ASP A 261 -11.22 0.85 23.04
N SER A 262 -12.50 1.08 22.71
CA SER A 262 -13.35 2.01 23.46
C SER A 262 -13.63 1.53 24.89
N ILE A 263 -13.93 0.24 25.07
CA ILE A 263 -14.13 -0.41 26.38
C ILE A 263 -12.84 -0.32 27.20
N LEU A 264 -11.70 -0.65 26.59
CA LEU A 264 -10.39 -0.59 27.23
C LEU A 264 -10.01 0.83 27.66
N THR A 265 -10.31 1.83 26.83
CA THR A 265 -10.07 3.24 27.17
C THR A 265 -10.87 3.65 28.40
N LYS A 266 -12.13 3.23 28.49
CA LYS A 266 -12.98 3.48 29.67
C LYS A 266 -12.41 2.80 30.93
N HIS A 267 -12.14 1.49 30.86
CA HIS A 267 -11.57 0.74 31.97
C HIS A 267 -10.22 1.28 32.44
N LYS A 268 -9.36 1.72 31.53
CA LYS A 268 -8.04 2.28 31.88
C LYS A 268 -8.13 3.57 32.69
N ARG A 269 -9.15 4.40 32.42
CA ARG A 269 -9.42 5.65 33.17
C ARG A 269 -9.99 5.37 34.56
N GLU A 270 -10.89 4.40 34.66
CA GLU A 270 -11.61 4.07 35.89
C GLU A 270 -10.80 3.18 36.84
N SER A 271 -9.91 2.34 36.30
CA SER A 271 -9.13 1.39 37.08
C SER A 271 -8.12 2.07 38.01
N LYS A 272 -8.03 1.60 39.25
CA LYS A 272 -6.94 1.91 40.18
C LYS A 272 -5.89 0.80 40.24
N ASP A 273 -6.18 -0.36 39.67
CA ASP A 273 -5.31 -1.53 39.67
C ASP A 273 -4.20 -1.40 38.62
N SER A 274 -2.94 -1.48 39.08
CA SER A 274 -1.76 -1.34 38.22
C SER A 274 -1.55 -2.55 37.30
N GLU A 275 -1.92 -3.76 37.73
CA GLU A 275 -1.87 -4.95 36.90
C GLU A 275 -2.94 -4.90 35.81
N GLN A 276 -4.17 -4.51 36.16
CA GLN A 276 -5.23 -4.33 35.17
C GLN A 276 -4.82 -3.31 34.10
N LYS A 277 -4.27 -2.15 34.49
CA LYS A 277 -3.73 -1.14 33.55
C LYS A 277 -2.61 -1.70 32.65
N ARG A 278 -1.74 -2.55 33.21
CA ARG A 278 -0.68 -3.22 32.46
C ARG A 278 -1.25 -4.19 31.44
N LEU A 279 -2.26 -4.98 31.79
CA LEU A 279 -2.95 -5.90 30.88
C LEU A 279 -3.69 -5.14 29.77
N ILE A 280 -4.38 -4.06 30.10
CA ILE A 280 -5.02 -3.18 29.10
C ILE A 280 -3.98 -2.65 28.12
N SER A 281 -2.85 -2.13 28.62
CA SER A 281 -1.79 -1.59 27.77
C SER A 281 -1.14 -2.66 26.87
N LYS A 282 -1.06 -3.91 27.34
CA LYS A 282 -0.64 -5.04 26.51
C LYS A 282 -1.67 -5.36 25.42
N LEU A 283 -2.95 -5.38 25.75
CA LEU A 283 -4.02 -5.62 24.79
C LEU A 283 -4.07 -4.52 23.71
N GLU A 284 -3.99 -3.24 24.11
CA GLU A 284 -3.87 -2.11 23.17
C GLU A 284 -2.66 -2.30 22.22
N LYS A 285 -1.51 -2.77 22.74
CA LYS A 285 -0.34 -3.05 21.91
C LYS A 285 -0.62 -4.16 20.90
N ILE A 286 -1.28 -5.24 21.31
CA ILE A 286 -1.63 -6.36 20.43
C ILE A 286 -2.58 -5.88 19.32
N LEU A 287 -3.65 -5.17 19.68
CA LEU A 287 -4.64 -4.70 18.72
C LEU A 287 -4.03 -3.73 17.70
N TRP A 288 -3.23 -2.76 18.16
CA TRP A 288 -2.81 -1.66 17.28
C TRP A 288 -1.44 -1.85 16.65
N ARG A 289 -0.52 -2.57 17.28
CA ARG A 289 0.92 -2.56 16.96
C ARG A 289 1.50 -3.92 16.58
N THR A 290 0.76 -4.99 16.78
CA THR A 290 1.16 -6.32 16.30
C THR A 290 0.68 -6.49 14.84
N PRO A 291 1.51 -7.08 13.96
CA PRO A 291 1.04 -7.54 12.64
C PRO A 291 -0.24 -8.36 12.76
N ILE A 292 -1.24 -8.09 11.92
CA ILE A 292 -2.56 -8.73 12.03
C ILE A 292 -2.43 -10.26 12.03
N GLU A 293 -1.54 -10.81 11.21
CA GLU A 293 -1.28 -12.26 11.15
C GLU A 293 -0.87 -12.89 12.51
N LYS A 294 -0.31 -12.10 13.42
CA LYS A 294 0.15 -12.56 14.75
C LYS A 294 -0.84 -12.25 15.88
N VAL A 295 -1.87 -11.43 15.60
CA VAL A 295 -2.88 -11.03 16.59
C VAL A 295 -3.57 -12.24 17.23
N PRO A 296 -3.99 -13.30 16.50
CA PRO A 296 -4.70 -14.43 17.12
C PRO A 296 -3.90 -15.14 18.20
N ASP A 297 -2.60 -15.37 17.97
CA ASP A 297 -1.73 -16.05 18.91
C ASP A 297 -1.45 -15.20 20.15
N GLU A 298 -1.15 -13.92 19.95
CA GLU A 298 -0.90 -12.97 21.04
C GLU A 298 -2.16 -12.76 21.89
N LEU A 299 -3.33 -12.67 21.26
CA LEU A 299 -4.62 -12.60 21.97
C LEU A 299 -4.90 -13.87 22.76
N ARG A 300 -4.62 -15.06 22.21
CA ARG A 300 -4.80 -16.34 22.91
C ARG A 300 -3.95 -16.40 24.19
N ILE A 301 -2.70 -15.96 24.13
CA ILE A 301 -1.80 -15.94 25.29
C ILE A 301 -2.32 -14.95 26.33
N LEU A 302 -2.70 -13.74 25.91
CA LEU A 302 -3.20 -12.73 26.83
C LEU A 302 -4.56 -13.11 27.44
N TYR A 303 -5.44 -13.74 26.66
CA TYR A 303 -6.75 -14.22 27.10
C TYR A 303 -6.60 -15.18 28.28
N LYS A 304 -5.73 -16.21 28.15
CA LYS A 304 -5.52 -17.20 29.21
C LYS A 304 -5.07 -16.55 30.53
N ARG A 305 -4.20 -15.55 30.45
CA ARG A 305 -3.74 -14.78 31.62
C ARG A 305 -4.84 -13.90 32.20
N ALA A 306 -5.59 -13.20 31.35
CA ALA A 306 -6.66 -12.32 31.80
C ALA A 306 -7.80 -13.10 32.48
N ASP A 307 -8.15 -14.26 31.93
CA ASP A 307 -9.15 -15.18 32.46
C ASP A 307 -8.70 -15.75 33.82
N SER A 308 -7.45 -16.22 33.93
CA SER A 308 -6.92 -16.76 35.19
C SER A 308 -6.84 -15.73 36.32
N THR A 309 -6.61 -14.45 35.97
CA THR A 309 -6.48 -13.34 36.94
C THR A 309 -7.82 -12.68 37.26
N LYS A 310 -8.88 -12.96 36.48
CA LYS A 310 -10.21 -12.31 36.59
C LYS A 310 -10.17 -10.78 36.55
N LEU A 311 -9.10 -10.19 36.00
CA LEU A 311 -8.92 -8.74 35.91
C LEU A 311 -9.70 -8.12 34.76
N PHE A 312 -10.18 -8.92 33.81
CA PHE A 312 -11.09 -8.50 32.75
C PHE A 312 -12.50 -9.07 32.98
N GLY A 313 -13.51 -8.23 32.74
CA GLY A 313 -14.90 -8.67 32.71
C GLY A 313 -15.18 -9.58 31.51
N SER A 314 -16.32 -10.29 31.56
CA SER A 314 -16.76 -11.21 30.51
C SER A 314 -16.85 -10.54 29.13
N GLU A 315 -17.27 -9.28 29.08
CA GLU A 315 -17.37 -8.50 27.84
C GLU A 315 -16.02 -8.37 27.12
N VAL A 316 -14.95 -7.99 27.83
CA VAL A 316 -13.61 -7.84 27.25
C VAL A 316 -13.08 -9.18 26.75
N LEU A 317 -13.24 -10.25 27.55
CA LEU A 317 -12.81 -11.60 27.17
C LEU A 317 -13.56 -12.10 25.93
N GLN A 318 -14.87 -11.89 25.86
CA GLN A 318 -15.68 -12.24 24.70
C GLN A 318 -15.19 -11.50 23.45
N LYS A 319 -14.95 -10.18 23.54
CA LYS A 319 -14.46 -9.38 22.40
C LYS A 319 -13.07 -9.81 21.94
N MET A 320 -12.18 -10.18 22.85
CA MET A 320 -10.88 -10.75 22.49
C MET A 320 -11.04 -12.05 21.66
N ARG A 321 -11.95 -12.94 22.07
CA ARG A 321 -12.21 -14.19 21.37
C ARG A 321 -12.87 -13.98 20.01
N GLU A 322 -13.82 -13.06 19.93
CA GLU A 322 -14.45 -12.65 18.67
C GLU A 322 -13.40 -12.16 17.67
N ILE A 323 -12.52 -11.24 18.08
CA ILE A 323 -11.43 -10.72 17.24
C ILE A 323 -10.50 -11.86 16.80
N GLN A 324 -10.12 -12.75 17.72
CA GLN A 324 -9.25 -13.89 17.40
C GLN A 324 -9.84 -14.78 16.30
N LEU A 325 -11.10 -15.19 16.45
CA LEU A 325 -11.79 -16.06 15.48
C LEU A 325 -11.90 -15.39 14.12
N TYR A 326 -12.24 -14.10 14.12
CA TYR A 326 -12.43 -13.33 12.91
C TYR A 326 -11.13 -13.15 12.13
N VAL A 327 -10.02 -12.85 12.81
CA VAL A 327 -8.71 -12.75 12.16
C VAL A 327 -8.24 -14.11 11.63
N ASN A 328 -8.48 -15.21 12.36
CA ASN A 328 -8.16 -16.55 11.86
C ASN A 328 -8.92 -16.88 10.56
N GLU A 329 -10.18 -16.49 10.46
CA GLU A 329 -10.99 -16.68 9.25
C GLU A 329 -10.41 -15.90 8.06
N ILE A 330 -10.09 -14.62 8.25
CA ILE A 330 -9.45 -13.79 7.21
C ILE A 330 -8.11 -14.40 6.77
N LEU A 331 -7.26 -14.81 7.73
CA LEU A 331 -5.95 -15.39 7.43
C LEU A 331 -6.09 -16.67 6.61
N LYS A 332 -7.06 -17.53 6.95
CA LYS A 332 -7.34 -18.74 6.21
C LYS A 332 -7.79 -18.41 4.78
N LYS A 333 -8.77 -17.53 4.61
CA LYS A 333 -9.28 -17.12 3.29
C LYS A 333 -8.18 -16.55 2.39
N VAL A 334 -7.34 -15.66 2.92
CA VAL A 334 -6.22 -15.09 2.15
C VAL A 334 -5.16 -16.15 1.83
N SER A 335 -4.86 -17.06 2.76
CA SER A 335 -3.94 -18.17 2.52
C SER A 335 -4.46 -19.12 1.43
N ASP A 336 -5.75 -19.45 1.46
CA ASP A 336 -6.39 -20.31 0.46
C ASP A 336 -6.35 -19.63 -0.91
N LEU A 337 -6.76 -18.35 -1.01
CA LEU A 337 -6.63 -17.57 -2.25
C LEU A 337 -5.19 -17.53 -2.78
N ARG A 338 -4.20 -17.36 -1.89
CA ARG A 338 -2.78 -17.33 -2.26
C ARG A 338 -2.33 -18.68 -2.81
N LYS A 339 -2.71 -19.77 -2.14
CA LYS A 339 -2.45 -21.14 -2.58
C LYS A 339 -3.05 -21.37 -3.97
N ASP A 340 -4.31 -21.02 -4.15
CA ASP A 340 -5.04 -21.28 -5.40
C ASP A 340 -4.47 -20.47 -6.56
N SER A 341 -4.21 -19.17 -6.35
CA SER A 341 -3.55 -18.30 -7.35
C SER A 341 -2.18 -18.80 -7.80
N PHE A 342 -1.54 -19.65 -6.98
CA PHE A 342 -0.20 -20.12 -7.20
C PHE A 342 -0.15 -21.52 -7.84
N TYR A 343 -0.89 -22.48 -7.27
CA TYR A 343 -0.85 -23.87 -7.71
C TYR A 343 -1.76 -24.16 -8.91
N ASP A 344 -2.90 -23.45 -9.02
CA ASP A 344 -3.83 -23.58 -10.14
C ASP A 344 -4.34 -22.21 -10.59
N PRO A 345 -3.50 -21.41 -11.27
CA PRO A 345 -3.87 -20.06 -11.70
C PRO A 345 -5.03 -20.05 -12.70
N GLU A 346 -5.20 -21.11 -13.50
CA GLU A 346 -6.31 -21.22 -14.46
C GLU A 346 -7.64 -21.40 -13.73
N GLU A 347 -7.73 -22.35 -12.80
CA GLU A 347 -8.93 -22.54 -11.97
C GLU A 347 -9.21 -21.30 -11.10
N TYR A 348 -8.16 -20.71 -10.51
CA TYR A 348 -8.28 -19.48 -9.72
C TYR A 348 -8.91 -18.34 -10.54
N LEU A 349 -8.43 -18.11 -11.77
CA LEU A 349 -8.96 -17.07 -12.66
C LEU A 349 -10.40 -17.37 -13.12
N GLN A 350 -10.82 -18.64 -13.10
CA GLN A 350 -12.18 -19.06 -13.41
C GLN A 350 -13.16 -18.90 -12.23
N ARG A 351 -12.67 -18.65 -11.01
CA ARG A 351 -13.54 -18.43 -9.86
C ARG A 351 -14.45 -17.22 -10.09
N ARG A 352 -15.76 -17.41 -9.87
CA ARG A 352 -16.77 -16.35 -10.02
C ARG A 352 -16.37 -15.05 -9.33
N GLY A 353 -15.88 -15.13 -8.09
CA GLY A 353 -15.38 -13.97 -7.35
C GLY A 353 -14.23 -13.23 -8.04
N ILE A 354 -13.29 -13.96 -8.63
CA ILE A 354 -12.15 -13.38 -9.35
C ILE A 354 -12.58 -12.80 -10.70
N GLN A 355 -13.49 -13.46 -11.40
CA GLN A 355 -14.04 -12.99 -12.69
C GLN A 355 -14.82 -11.68 -12.55
N ASN A 356 -15.47 -11.45 -11.42
CA ASN A 356 -16.20 -10.20 -11.14
C ASN A 356 -15.30 -8.95 -11.16
N PHE A 357 -13.98 -9.10 -11.04
CA PHE A 357 -13.03 -8.01 -11.26
C PHE A 357 -12.75 -7.79 -12.75
N SER A 358 -13.79 -7.57 -13.57
CA SER A 358 -13.67 -7.49 -15.04
C SER A 358 -12.66 -6.45 -15.53
N GLU A 359 -12.53 -5.33 -14.81
CA GLU A 359 -11.64 -4.22 -15.12
C GLU A 359 -10.16 -4.49 -14.78
N LEU A 360 -9.86 -5.59 -14.09
CA LEU A 360 -8.50 -5.99 -13.78
C LEU A 360 -7.96 -6.93 -14.87
N SER A 361 -6.70 -6.71 -15.27
CA SER A 361 -5.95 -7.71 -16.03
C SER A 361 -5.85 -9.03 -15.26
N LEU A 362 -5.41 -10.06 -15.96
CA LEU A 362 -5.11 -11.37 -15.36
C LEU A 362 -4.00 -11.26 -14.31
N GLY A 363 -2.97 -10.45 -14.57
CA GLY A 363 -1.86 -10.24 -13.63
C GLY A 363 -2.31 -9.57 -12.34
N CYS A 364 -3.10 -8.51 -12.46
CA CYS A 364 -3.70 -7.83 -11.32
C CYS A 364 -4.55 -8.78 -10.46
N LYS A 365 -5.37 -9.64 -11.11
CA LYS A 365 -6.19 -10.65 -10.41
C LYS A 365 -5.35 -11.64 -9.62
N LEU A 366 -4.21 -12.06 -10.16
CA LEU A 366 -3.30 -13.02 -9.52
C LEU A 366 -2.46 -12.40 -8.40
N ASP A 367 -2.30 -11.07 -8.40
CA ASP A 367 -1.62 -10.32 -7.34
C ASP A 367 -2.52 -9.88 -6.18
N ILE A 368 -3.85 -9.99 -6.30
CA ILE A 368 -4.79 -9.70 -5.21
C ILE A 368 -4.38 -10.41 -3.91
N PRO A 369 -4.13 -11.75 -3.88
CA PRO A 369 -3.84 -12.45 -2.64
C PRO A 369 -2.51 -12.02 -2.03
N LEU A 370 -1.51 -11.68 -2.85
CA LEU A 370 -0.23 -11.15 -2.39
C LEU A 370 -0.42 -9.80 -1.71
N GLY A 371 -1.20 -8.90 -2.32
CA GLY A 371 -1.53 -7.60 -1.72
C GLY A 371 -2.23 -7.74 -0.35
N LEU A 372 -3.21 -8.65 -0.27
CA LEU A 372 -3.92 -8.94 0.99
C LEU A 372 -2.99 -9.55 2.05
N GLU A 373 -2.14 -10.49 1.68
CA GLU A 373 -1.16 -11.10 2.60
C GLU A 373 -0.17 -10.06 3.13
N MET A 374 0.32 -9.17 2.27
CA MET A 374 1.21 -8.07 2.66
C MET A 374 0.53 -7.08 3.61
N LEU A 375 -0.77 -6.83 3.46
CA LEU A 375 -1.54 -6.01 4.38
C LEU A 375 -1.68 -6.67 5.76
N LEU A 376 -1.91 -7.98 5.80
CA LEU A 376 -2.03 -8.74 7.06
C LEU A 376 -0.71 -8.83 7.83
N LYS A 377 0.43 -8.69 7.14
CA LYS A 377 1.77 -8.55 7.75
C LYS A 377 2.01 -7.17 8.39
N LYS A 378 1.12 -6.21 8.18
CA LYS A 378 1.21 -4.86 8.77
C LYS A 378 0.36 -4.74 10.04
N PRO A 379 0.75 -3.89 11.00
CA PRO A 379 -0.06 -3.58 12.16
C PRO A 379 -1.18 -2.60 11.82
N LEU A 380 -2.25 -2.57 12.62
CA LEU A 380 -3.40 -1.70 12.36
C LEU A 380 -3.07 -0.20 12.39
N TYR A 381 -2.11 0.26 13.20
CA TYR A 381 -1.72 1.68 13.13
C TYR A 381 -1.20 2.05 11.72
N ASP A 382 -0.61 1.09 11.00
CA ASP A 382 -0.13 1.27 9.64
C ASP A 382 -1.27 1.22 8.63
N TRP A 383 -2.39 0.53 8.93
CA TRP A 383 -3.60 0.48 8.11
C TRP A 383 -4.27 1.83 7.90
N GLY A 384 -4.20 2.71 8.88
CA GLY A 384 -4.85 4.00 8.76
C GLY A 384 -4.95 4.77 10.06
N TYR A 385 -4.37 4.30 11.17
CA TYR A 385 -4.49 4.92 12.48
C TYR A 385 -3.15 5.43 13.01
N PRO A 386 -2.51 6.43 12.35
CA PRO A 386 -1.23 6.96 12.79
C PRO A 386 -1.27 7.52 14.22
N GLU A 387 -2.45 7.84 14.75
CA GLU A 387 -2.68 8.25 16.13
C GLU A 387 -2.32 7.16 17.16
N LYS A 388 -2.47 5.88 16.77
CA LYS A 388 -2.22 4.69 17.61
C LYS A 388 -0.78 4.14 17.48
N SER A 389 0.04 4.75 16.61
CA SER A 389 1.43 4.35 16.36
C SER A 389 2.32 4.45 17.62
N PRO A 390 3.43 3.70 17.68
CA PRO A 390 4.39 3.80 18.79
C PRO A 390 5.12 5.16 18.79
N PRO A 391 5.71 5.58 19.94
CA PRO A 391 6.38 6.88 20.04
C PRO A 391 7.47 7.12 18.99
N VAL A 392 8.27 6.10 18.67
CA VAL A 392 9.32 6.18 17.63
C VAL A 392 8.72 6.52 16.27
N SER A 393 7.62 5.87 15.88
CA SER A 393 6.94 6.17 14.62
C SER A 393 6.27 7.55 14.62
N LYS A 394 5.79 8.04 15.78
CA LYS A 394 5.28 9.41 15.91
C LYS A 394 6.39 10.44 15.70
N ALA A 395 7.57 10.21 16.28
CA ALA A 395 8.73 11.08 16.08
C ALA A 395 9.19 11.07 14.61
N GLY A 396 9.28 9.88 13.99
CA GLY A 396 9.57 9.74 12.57
C GLY A 396 8.56 10.52 11.70
N ARG A 397 7.26 10.36 11.99
CA ARG A 397 6.19 11.12 11.31
C ARG A 397 6.43 12.63 11.35
N VAL A 398 6.80 13.18 12.51
CA VAL A 398 7.08 14.61 12.66
C VAL A 398 8.28 15.02 11.81
N PHE A 399 9.39 14.30 11.96
CA PHE A 399 10.63 14.60 11.25
C PHE A 399 10.45 14.56 9.72
N PHE A 400 9.88 13.47 9.21
CA PHE A 400 9.66 13.30 7.77
C PHE A 400 8.61 14.24 7.21
N SER A 401 7.56 14.59 7.98
CA SER A 401 6.58 15.58 7.51
C SER A 401 7.18 16.96 7.33
N VAL A 402 8.09 17.38 8.22
CA VAL A 402 8.78 18.67 8.08
C VAL A 402 9.69 18.65 6.87
N ALA A 403 10.50 17.59 6.71
CA ALA A 403 11.34 17.40 5.53
C ALA A 403 10.51 17.39 4.22
N ASP A 404 9.34 16.76 4.25
CA ASP A 404 8.44 16.65 3.10
C ASP A 404 7.85 18.00 2.68
N VAL A 405 7.59 18.92 3.60
CA VAL A 405 7.13 20.28 3.22
C VAL A 405 8.19 20.97 2.37
N PHE A 406 9.46 20.94 2.81
CA PHE A 406 10.57 21.51 2.05
C PHE A 406 10.78 20.77 0.73
N TYR A 407 10.70 19.45 0.74
CA TYR A 407 10.84 18.63 -0.44
C TYR A 407 9.72 18.87 -1.45
N ARG A 408 8.44 18.98 -1.03
CA ARG A 408 7.32 19.34 -1.91
C ARG A 408 7.43 20.74 -2.44
N ALA A 409 7.85 21.70 -1.62
CA ALA A 409 8.10 23.06 -2.10
C ALA A 409 9.19 23.06 -3.18
N PHE A 410 10.28 22.33 -2.93
CA PHE A 410 11.35 22.12 -3.90
C PHE A 410 10.85 21.40 -5.16
N GLN A 411 10.08 20.31 -5.03
CA GLN A 411 9.50 19.58 -6.17
C GLN A 411 8.56 20.47 -6.98
N LYS A 412 7.71 21.27 -6.33
CA LYS A 412 6.82 22.22 -7.03
C LYS A 412 7.62 23.27 -7.81
N ILE A 413 8.73 23.75 -7.25
CA ILE A 413 9.66 24.65 -7.94
C ILE A 413 10.37 23.92 -9.09
N ALA A 414 10.87 22.71 -8.84
CA ALA A 414 11.57 21.89 -9.81
C ALA A 414 10.67 21.47 -10.98
N ILE A 415 9.43 21.06 -10.73
CA ILE A 415 8.40 20.77 -11.74
C ILE A 415 8.08 22.03 -12.56
N GLY A 416 8.02 23.20 -11.91
CA GLY A 416 7.89 24.48 -12.61
C GLY A 416 9.08 24.85 -13.49
N MET A 417 10.27 24.29 -13.20
CA MET A 417 11.54 24.60 -13.87
C MET A 417 12.06 23.49 -14.80
N SER A 418 11.56 22.26 -14.68
CA SER A 418 12.08 21.08 -15.39
C SER A 418 11.59 21.02 -16.84
N LYS A 419 12.48 20.54 -17.73
CA LYS A 419 12.21 20.32 -19.15
C LYS A 419 11.75 18.91 -19.35
#